data_AF-A0A196SN64-F1
#
_entry.id   AF-A0A196SN64-F1
#
_cell.length_a   1.000
_cell.length_b   1.000
_cell.length_c   1.000
_cell.angle_alpha   90.00
_cell.angle_beta   90.00
_cell.angle_gamma   90.00
#
_symmetry.space_group_name_H-M   'P 1'
#
loop_
_entity.id
_entity.type
_entity.pdbx_description
1 polymer ?
#
loop_
_entity_poly.entity_id
_entity_poly.type
_entity_poly.pdbx_seq_one_letter_code
_entity_poly.pdbx_strand_id
1 'polypeptide(L)'
;MRAQKERVCLHLVDHNELSPIFHGFEDCVCEIIDHRKDEGLYPLAKRTISFSPTEGRGVGSCCTLIASLLRSSAQLTPASLADCAALLEGAILLDTLNLSSANNKTTEEDVAAVRWLEEQQLFNRLSGAKYDEAFWRSLTTEKVLAYDYKQWSVRGTVLGWSVALTPLREVVGREGFEDVLEAFARRRGVDGMVLSSVVLGNPPVREFMVCCTNEEKETFWKGVKAFETEMEKQYGCEREEGLEHLWRTTQPWSRKGIEKEMQSSDTLLVDLNRMESEISSMKRTLVNYQSFSTPAFDSVEEAAGKVQLTEEDGGTTLFHKRRAFLEEEKRNRKKLCTEVSNLTAEKMKQANELTRLKLHVQNTIAEQLTKAEEVEVKERGEA
;
A
#
# COMPACT_ATOMS: atom_id res chain seq x y z
N MET A 1 50.41 4.63 30.49
CA MET A 1 49.17 4.77 31.29
C MET A 1 48.29 5.95 30.85
N ARG A 2 48.82 7.18 30.67
CA ARG A 2 47.99 8.34 30.24
C ARG A 2 47.24 8.15 28.91
N ALA A 3 47.89 7.61 27.88
CA ALA A 3 47.29 7.36 26.57
C ALA A 3 46.25 6.21 26.52
N GLN A 4 46.15 5.37 27.57
CA GLN A 4 45.16 4.29 27.63
C GLN A 4 43.83 4.75 28.27
N LYS A 5 43.87 5.76 29.15
CA LYS A 5 42.67 6.33 29.79
C LYS A 5 41.77 7.10 28.81
N GLU A 6 42.35 7.71 27.78
CA GLU A 6 41.61 8.48 26.76
C GLU A 6 40.69 7.62 25.86
N ARG A 7 40.67 6.29 26.04
CA ARG A 7 39.85 5.35 25.26
C ARG A 7 38.85 4.52 26.08
N VAL A 8 38.67 4.82 27.37
CA VAL A 8 37.82 4.03 28.28
C VAL A 8 36.67 4.89 28.80
N CYS A 9 35.43 4.44 28.59
CA CYS A 9 34.20 5.01 29.12
C CYS A 9 33.56 3.94 30.02
N LEU A 10 33.37 4.26 31.29
CA LEU A 10 32.79 3.36 32.29
C LEU A 10 31.35 3.80 32.59
N HIS A 11 30.41 2.86 32.43
CA HIS A 11 29.04 2.98 32.88
C HIS A 11 28.89 2.17 34.16
N LEU A 12 28.50 2.82 35.27
CA LEU A 12 28.22 2.15 36.54
C LEU A 12 26.73 1.81 36.62
N VAL A 13 26.43 0.58 36.99
CA VAL A 13 25.05 0.06 37.07
C VAL A 13 24.87 -0.68 38.40
N ASP A 14 23.79 -0.40 39.12
CA ASP A 14 23.47 -0.94 40.46
C ASP A 14 24.46 -0.50 41.58
N HIS A 15 25.31 0.47 41.26
CA HIS A 15 26.21 1.13 42.19
C HIS A 15 26.66 2.48 41.62
N ASN A 16 27.03 3.40 42.50
CA ASN A 16 27.50 4.74 42.13
C ASN A 16 28.92 5.07 42.66
N GLU A 17 29.66 4.05 43.09
CA GLU A 17 31.07 4.14 43.50
C GLU A 17 31.90 3.04 42.81
N LEU A 18 33.06 3.39 42.27
CA LEU A 18 33.99 2.44 41.67
C LEU A 18 34.49 1.43 42.71
N SER A 19 34.49 0.15 42.32
CA SER A 19 35.18 -0.87 43.09
C SER A 19 36.68 -0.56 43.21
N PRO A 20 37.35 -0.89 44.34
CA PRO A 20 38.76 -0.56 44.56
C PRO A 20 39.74 -0.99 43.46
N ILE A 21 39.39 -2.03 42.69
CA ILE A 21 40.20 -2.51 41.56
C ILE A 21 40.29 -1.48 40.42
N PHE A 22 39.31 -0.59 40.32
CA PHE A 22 39.22 0.46 39.29
C PHE A 22 39.64 1.85 39.81
N HIS A 23 40.29 1.92 40.98
CA HIS A 23 40.89 3.17 41.45
C HIS A 23 41.84 3.75 40.39
N GLY A 24 41.78 5.06 40.22
CA GLY A 24 42.46 5.77 39.15
C GLY A 24 41.65 5.89 37.86
N PHE A 25 40.46 5.31 37.73
CA PHE A 25 39.57 5.50 36.57
C PHE A 25 38.37 6.42 36.86
N GLU A 26 38.44 7.24 37.90
CA GLU A 26 37.36 8.14 38.32
C GLU A 26 36.97 9.11 37.20
N ASP A 27 37.96 9.64 36.47
CA ASP A 27 37.75 10.54 35.33
C ASP A 27 37.17 9.83 34.08
N CYS A 28 37.10 8.50 34.09
CA CYS A 28 36.55 7.69 33.00
C CYS A 28 35.08 7.29 33.21
N VAL A 29 34.49 7.61 34.37
CA VAL A 29 33.07 7.33 34.64
C VAL A 29 32.20 8.31 33.85
N CYS A 30 31.47 7.79 32.87
CA CYS A 30 30.68 8.58 31.93
C CYS A 30 29.18 8.55 32.23
N GLU A 31 28.66 7.45 32.81
CA GLU A 31 27.26 7.35 33.20
C GLU A 31 27.09 6.48 34.45
N ILE A 32 26.07 6.80 35.25
CA ILE A 32 25.67 6.09 36.46
C ILE A 32 24.17 5.84 36.37
N ILE A 33 23.77 4.57 36.49
CA ILE A 33 22.38 4.14 36.59
C ILE A 33 22.24 3.33 37.87
N ASP A 34 21.55 3.88 38.86
CA ASP A 34 21.47 3.27 40.18
C ASP A 34 20.12 3.57 40.85
N HIS A 35 19.71 2.73 41.77
CA HIS A 35 18.48 2.88 42.54
C HIS A 35 18.74 3.24 44.02
N ARG A 36 20.01 3.30 44.42
CA ARG A 36 20.46 3.66 45.77
C ARG A 36 20.71 5.15 45.92
N LYS A 37 20.94 5.58 47.16
CA LYS A 37 21.32 6.96 47.46
C LYS A 37 22.60 7.32 46.70
N ASP A 38 22.60 8.49 46.07
CA ASP A 38 23.77 9.02 45.37
C ASP A 38 24.85 9.44 46.37
N GLU A 39 26.07 8.93 46.21
CA GLU A 39 27.24 9.32 46.99
C GLU A 39 27.87 10.64 46.50
N GLY A 40 27.40 11.19 45.38
CA GLY A 40 27.87 12.47 44.86
C GLY A 40 29.26 12.41 44.22
N LEU A 41 29.73 11.20 43.89
CA LEU A 41 31.00 10.94 43.24
C LEU A 41 30.90 11.18 41.71
N TYR A 42 32.04 11.47 41.06
CA TYR A 42 32.16 11.60 39.60
C TYR A 42 31.29 12.72 38.99
N PRO A 43 31.56 14.01 39.27
CA PRO A 43 30.64 15.12 38.94
C PRO A 43 30.27 15.22 37.46
N LEU A 44 31.16 14.81 36.55
CA LEU A 44 30.94 14.87 35.10
C LEU A 44 30.09 13.73 34.53
N ALA A 45 29.80 12.68 35.30
CA ALA A 45 29.03 11.54 34.85
C ALA A 45 27.54 11.91 34.69
N LYS A 46 26.90 11.43 33.61
CA LYS A 46 25.44 11.48 33.49
C LYS A 46 24.81 10.57 34.54
N ARG A 47 23.76 11.02 35.22
CA ARG A 47 23.12 10.27 36.32
C ARG A 47 21.67 9.97 36.02
N THR A 48 21.30 8.71 36.21
CA THR A 48 19.92 8.24 36.30
C THR A 48 19.79 7.51 37.63
N ILE A 49 19.43 8.25 38.67
CA ILE A 49 19.32 7.73 40.03
C ILE A 49 17.89 7.88 40.53
N SER A 50 17.25 6.77 40.91
CA SER A 50 15.83 6.78 41.30
C SER A 50 15.58 7.07 42.78
N PHE A 51 16.63 7.14 43.60
CA PHE A 51 16.46 7.28 45.04
C PHE A 51 15.78 8.60 45.41
N SER A 52 14.63 8.49 46.05
CA SER A 52 13.87 9.62 46.56
C SER A 52 14.21 9.87 48.03
N PRO A 53 14.78 11.04 48.38
CA PRO A 53 15.05 11.38 49.78
C PRO A 53 13.78 11.47 50.63
N THR A 54 12.64 11.84 50.02
CA THR A 54 11.35 11.96 50.72
C THR A 54 10.76 10.59 51.04
N GLU A 55 10.92 9.62 50.13
CA GLU A 55 10.44 8.24 50.36
C GLU A 55 11.48 7.37 51.08
N GLY A 56 12.73 7.82 51.13
CA GLY A 56 13.85 7.08 51.72
C GLY A 56 14.25 5.83 50.92
N ARG A 57 13.83 5.72 49.66
CA ARG A 57 14.07 4.57 48.78
C ARG A 57 14.06 4.95 47.30
N GLY A 58 14.63 4.09 46.46
CA GLY A 58 14.44 4.10 45.01
C GLY A 58 13.46 3.02 44.56
N VAL A 59 13.51 2.69 43.26
CA VAL A 59 12.84 1.51 42.70
C VAL A 59 13.42 0.21 43.28
N GLY A 60 12.69 -0.89 43.21
CA GLY A 60 13.08 -2.15 43.83
C GLY A 60 14.30 -2.82 43.21
N SER A 61 14.52 -2.61 41.90
CA SER A 61 15.68 -3.14 41.17
C SER A 61 16.28 -2.10 40.23
N CYS A 62 17.61 -2.08 40.10
CA CYS A 62 18.26 -1.26 39.07
C CYS A 62 17.80 -1.65 37.65
N CYS A 63 17.41 -2.92 37.42
CA CYS A 63 16.86 -3.38 36.15
C CYS A 63 15.55 -2.70 35.76
N THR A 64 14.79 -2.16 36.72
CA THR A 64 13.60 -1.33 36.45
C THR A 64 13.97 -0.03 35.72
N LEU A 65 15.08 0.60 36.09
CA LEU A 65 15.58 1.80 35.40
C LEU A 65 16.10 1.47 34.01
N ILE A 66 16.83 0.35 33.87
CA ILE A 66 17.29 -0.14 32.57
C ILE A 66 16.09 -0.41 31.66
N ALA A 67 15.06 -1.11 32.14
CA ALA A 67 13.84 -1.35 31.37
C ALA A 67 13.17 -0.05 30.91
N SER A 68 13.08 0.97 31.77
CA SER A 68 12.53 2.28 31.42
C SER A 68 13.34 3.02 30.36
N LEU A 69 14.67 2.97 30.45
CA LEU A 69 15.57 3.55 29.45
C LEU A 69 15.45 2.85 28.09
N LEU A 70 15.39 1.52 28.09
CA LEU A 70 15.19 0.75 26.86
C LEU A 70 13.81 1.05 26.25
N ARG A 71 12.75 1.11 27.05
CA ARG A 71 11.40 1.48 26.59
C ARG A 71 11.37 2.84 25.90
N SER A 72 12.23 3.77 26.32
CA SER A 72 12.29 5.13 25.80
C SER A 72 13.27 5.31 24.63
N SER A 73 13.99 4.26 24.25
CA SER A 73 15.03 4.32 23.21
C SER A 73 14.47 4.00 21.83
N ALA A 74 14.65 4.92 20.88
CA ALA A 74 14.24 4.76 19.48
C ALA A 74 15.07 3.73 18.70
N GLN A 75 16.16 3.21 19.29
CA GLN A 75 17.13 2.33 18.61
C GLN A 75 16.94 0.84 18.95
N LEU A 76 15.98 0.47 19.82
CA LEU A 76 15.76 -0.94 20.13
C LEU A 76 15.01 -1.66 19.02
N THR A 77 15.50 -2.86 18.68
CA THR A 77 14.75 -3.81 17.86
C THR A 77 14.02 -4.81 18.77
N PRO A 78 12.87 -5.36 18.36
CA PRO A 78 12.16 -6.38 19.13
C PRO A 78 13.03 -7.61 19.46
N ALA A 79 13.96 -7.95 18.55
CA ALA A 79 14.90 -9.06 18.72
C ALA A 79 15.91 -8.80 19.85
N SER A 80 16.56 -7.62 19.88
CA SER A 80 17.53 -7.30 20.94
C SER A 80 16.88 -7.13 22.32
N LEU A 81 15.59 -6.77 22.36
CA LEU A 81 14.82 -6.73 23.60
C LEU A 81 14.44 -8.12 24.10
N ALA A 82 14.16 -9.08 23.21
CA ALA A 82 13.75 -10.43 23.57
C ALA A 82 14.79 -11.13 24.45
N ASP A 83 16.06 -11.04 24.07
CA ASP A 83 17.17 -11.71 24.76
C ASP A 83 17.38 -11.16 26.18
N CYS A 84 17.16 -9.86 26.37
CA CYS A 84 17.34 -9.21 27.67
C CYS A 84 16.05 -9.17 28.50
N ALA A 85 14.87 -9.37 27.91
CA ALA A 85 13.61 -9.19 28.63
C ALA A 85 13.45 -10.15 29.80
N ALA A 86 13.77 -11.44 29.60
CA ALA A 86 13.73 -12.43 30.66
C ALA A 86 14.80 -12.18 31.75
N LEU A 87 15.98 -11.65 31.37
CA LEU A 87 17.04 -11.31 32.32
C LEU A 87 16.65 -10.11 33.19
N LEU A 88 16.10 -9.06 32.57
CA LEU A 88 15.61 -7.87 33.27
C LEU A 88 14.43 -8.21 34.16
N GLU A 89 13.44 -8.95 33.65
CA GLU A 89 12.28 -9.39 34.40
C GLU A 89 12.72 -10.25 35.60
N GLY A 90 13.57 -11.25 35.36
CA GLY A 90 14.07 -12.14 36.41
C GLY A 90 14.78 -11.37 37.53
N ALA A 91 15.63 -10.41 37.19
CA ALA A 91 16.30 -9.56 38.18
C ALA A 91 15.30 -8.71 38.98
N ILE A 92 14.34 -8.06 38.32
CA ILE A 92 13.29 -7.26 38.99
C ILE A 92 12.48 -8.15 39.94
N LEU A 93 12.03 -9.32 39.48
CA LEU A 93 11.27 -10.26 40.30
C LEU A 93 12.10 -10.77 41.49
N LEU A 94 13.39 -11.07 41.32
CA LEU A 94 14.22 -11.53 42.43
C LEU A 94 14.44 -10.43 43.48
N ASP A 95 14.78 -9.22 43.06
CA ASP A 95 15.07 -8.10 43.96
C ASP A 95 13.82 -7.62 44.73
N THR A 96 12.65 -7.72 44.09
CA THR A 96 11.35 -7.33 44.65
C THR A 96 10.63 -8.46 45.39
N LEU A 97 11.23 -9.65 45.47
CA LEU A 97 10.60 -10.87 46.02
C LEU A 97 9.26 -11.18 45.34
N ASN A 98 9.29 -11.25 44.02
CA ASN A 98 8.16 -11.47 43.13
C ASN A 98 7.10 -10.37 43.26
N LEU A 99 7.52 -9.10 43.16
CA LEU A 99 6.67 -7.91 43.29
C LEU A 99 5.85 -7.88 44.59
N SER A 100 6.43 -8.39 45.68
CA SER A 100 5.74 -8.42 46.97
C SER A 100 5.54 -7.02 47.52
N SER A 101 4.32 -6.69 47.95
CA SER A 101 4.04 -5.45 48.67
C SER A 101 4.50 -5.49 50.14
N ALA A 102 4.95 -6.63 50.65
CA ALA A 102 5.17 -6.87 52.08
C ALA A 102 6.48 -6.28 52.63
N ASN A 103 7.42 -5.84 51.77
CA ASN A 103 8.79 -5.52 52.16
C ASN A 103 9.20 -4.06 51.86
N ASN A 104 8.27 -3.17 51.50
CA ASN A 104 8.52 -1.76 51.10
C ASN A 104 9.59 -1.58 50.00
N LYS A 105 9.98 -2.65 49.30
CA LYS A 105 10.98 -2.61 48.23
C LYS A 105 10.34 -2.42 46.85
N THR A 106 9.21 -3.09 46.62
CA THR A 106 8.51 -3.04 45.34
C THR A 106 7.81 -1.70 45.14
N THR A 107 7.94 -1.13 43.96
CA THR A 107 7.30 0.12 43.55
C THR A 107 6.36 -0.09 42.37
N GLU A 108 5.53 0.93 42.07
CA GLU A 108 4.64 0.88 40.91
C GLU A 108 5.41 0.82 39.59
N GLU A 109 6.60 1.42 39.55
CA GLU A 109 7.52 1.38 38.42
C GLU A 109 8.06 -0.03 38.18
N ASP A 110 8.38 -0.80 39.23
CA ASP A 110 8.81 -2.20 39.09
C ASP A 110 7.68 -3.04 38.47
N VAL A 111 6.44 -2.86 38.95
CA VAL A 111 5.26 -3.56 38.41
C VAL A 111 5.02 -3.17 36.95
N ALA A 112 5.13 -1.89 36.63
CA ALA A 112 4.96 -1.40 35.26
C ALA A 112 6.06 -1.92 34.32
N ALA A 113 7.29 -2.03 34.80
CA ALA A 113 8.42 -2.58 34.04
C ALA A 113 8.21 -4.07 33.74
N VAL A 114 7.84 -4.88 34.75
CA VAL A 114 7.56 -6.32 34.55
C VAL A 114 6.45 -6.53 33.54
N ARG A 115 5.32 -5.82 33.68
CA ARG A 115 4.20 -5.92 32.72
C ARG A 115 4.63 -5.60 31.30
N TRP A 116 5.40 -4.53 31.12
CA TRP A 116 5.92 -4.17 29.81
C TRP A 116 6.83 -5.27 29.25
N LEU A 117 7.75 -5.81 30.06
CA LEU A 117 8.65 -6.89 29.65
C LEU A 117 7.90 -8.18 29.28
N GLU A 118 6.87 -8.56 30.04
CA GLU A 118 5.99 -9.70 29.76
C GLU A 118 5.24 -9.52 28.42
N GLU A 119 4.73 -8.31 28.15
CA GLU A 119 4.09 -7.97 26.88
C GLU A 119 5.05 -8.13 25.69
N GLN A 120 6.31 -7.69 25.84
CA GLN A 120 7.32 -7.86 24.78
C GLN A 120 7.63 -9.34 24.54
N GLN A 121 7.77 -10.15 25.60
CA GLN A 121 8.01 -11.59 25.47
C GLN A 121 6.82 -12.32 24.83
N LEU A 122 5.60 -11.93 25.16
CA LEU A 122 4.40 -12.50 24.53
C LEU A 122 4.33 -12.13 23.05
N PHE A 123 4.51 -10.85 22.71
CA PHE A 123 4.54 -10.40 21.32
C PHE A 123 5.61 -11.14 20.53
N ASN A 124 6.83 -11.23 21.06
CA ASN A 124 7.94 -11.90 20.39
C ASN A 124 7.69 -13.39 20.19
N ARG A 125 7.14 -14.10 21.17
CA ARG A 125 6.74 -15.51 21.00
C ARG A 125 5.66 -15.68 19.93
N LEU A 126 4.61 -14.86 19.97
CA LEU A 126 3.51 -14.95 19.00
C LEU A 126 3.96 -14.54 17.59
N SER A 127 4.74 -13.48 17.46
CA SER A 127 5.33 -13.03 16.20
C SER A 127 6.29 -14.09 15.66
N GLY A 128 7.20 -14.59 16.48
CA GLY A 128 8.11 -15.68 16.13
C GLY A 128 7.37 -16.91 15.63
N ALA A 129 6.35 -17.38 16.35
CA ALA A 129 5.52 -18.51 15.91
C ALA A 129 4.73 -18.23 14.62
N LYS A 130 4.25 -16.98 14.44
CA LYS A 130 3.47 -16.57 13.27
C LYS A 130 4.32 -16.46 11.99
N TYR A 131 5.58 -16.06 12.10
CA TYR A 131 6.52 -15.87 11.00
C TYR A 131 7.62 -16.96 10.97
N ASP A 132 7.43 -18.07 11.67
CA ASP A 132 8.44 -19.14 11.79
C ASP A 132 8.72 -19.80 10.42
N GLU A 133 9.97 -19.66 9.93
CA GLU A 133 10.36 -20.17 8.62
C GLU A 133 10.21 -21.69 8.52
N ALA A 134 10.53 -22.43 9.60
CA ALA A 134 10.46 -23.89 9.60
C ALA A 134 9.00 -24.36 9.48
N PHE A 135 8.07 -23.72 10.19
CA PHE A 135 6.63 -23.93 10.06
C PHE A 135 6.17 -23.68 8.63
N TRP A 136 6.50 -22.51 8.04
CA TRP A 136 6.07 -22.17 6.68
C TRP A 136 6.65 -23.13 5.62
N ARG A 137 7.90 -23.59 5.79
CA ARG A 137 8.51 -24.62 4.93
C ARG A 137 7.88 -26.00 5.11
N SER A 138 7.36 -26.32 6.28
CA SER A 138 6.68 -27.60 6.55
C SER A 138 5.29 -27.71 5.90
N LEU A 139 4.66 -26.60 5.56
CA LEU A 139 3.36 -26.58 4.90
C LEU A 139 3.50 -26.93 3.41
N THR A 140 2.57 -27.72 2.88
CA THR A 140 2.44 -27.92 1.42
C THR A 140 1.99 -26.61 0.75
N THR A 141 2.27 -26.44 -0.55
CA THR A 141 1.81 -25.27 -1.32
C THR A 141 0.31 -25.03 -1.18
N GLU A 142 -0.50 -26.08 -1.23
CA GLU A 142 -1.96 -25.97 -1.03
C GLU A 142 -2.32 -25.43 0.36
N LYS A 143 -1.63 -25.86 1.42
CA LYS A 143 -1.86 -25.35 2.78
C LYS A 143 -1.45 -23.88 2.90
N VAL A 144 -0.37 -23.46 2.23
CA VAL A 144 0.04 -22.05 2.18
C VAL A 144 -1.05 -21.22 1.49
N LEU A 145 -1.54 -21.65 0.33
CA LEU A 145 -2.62 -20.96 -0.40
C LEU A 145 -3.91 -20.87 0.43
N ALA A 146 -4.23 -21.90 1.21
CA ALA A 146 -5.44 -21.95 2.02
C ALA A 146 -5.35 -21.18 3.37
N TYR A 147 -4.15 -20.81 3.83
CA TYR A 147 -3.91 -20.35 5.19
C TYR A 147 -4.71 -19.10 5.57
N ASP A 148 -4.59 -18.03 4.78
CA ASP A 148 -5.43 -16.83 4.85
C ASP A 148 -5.89 -16.49 3.43
N TYR A 149 -6.85 -17.30 2.98
CA TYR A 149 -7.49 -17.17 1.69
C TYR A 149 -8.75 -16.30 1.78
N LYS A 150 -8.91 -15.39 0.83
CA LYS A 150 -10.17 -14.67 0.57
C LYS A 150 -10.52 -14.73 -0.90
N GLN A 151 -11.78 -14.50 -1.19
CA GLN A 151 -12.28 -14.44 -2.56
C GLN A 151 -13.16 -13.22 -2.70
N TRP A 152 -13.02 -12.52 -3.82
CA TRP A 152 -13.86 -11.39 -4.15
C TRP A 152 -14.18 -11.41 -5.64
N SER A 153 -15.25 -10.72 -6.01
CA SER A 153 -15.61 -10.53 -7.41
C SER A 153 -15.46 -9.07 -7.80
N VAL A 154 -14.86 -8.85 -8.97
CA VAL A 154 -14.75 -7.55 -9.62
C VAL A 154 -15.32 -7.71 -11.03
N ARG A 155 -16.50 -7.11 -11.26
CA ARG A 155 -17.17 -7.04 -12.57
C ARG A 155 -17.33 -8.39 -13.30
N GLY A 156 -17.62 -9.46 -12.56
CA GLY A 156 -17.81 -10.80 -13.13
C GLY A 156 -16.55 -11.65 -13.23
N THR A 157 -15.36 -11.06 -13.00
CA THR A 157 -14.13 -11.79 -12.72
C THR A 157 -14.08 -12.11 -11.23
N VAL A 158 -13.75 -13.33 -10.87
CA VAL A 158 -13.59 -13.79 -9.49
C VAL A 158 -12.11 -13.97 -9.20
N LEU A 159 -11.59 -13.28 -8.19
CA LEU A 159 -10.19 -13.38 -7.79
C LEU A 159 -10.07 -14.02 -6.41
N GLY A 160 -9.07 -14.88 -6.26
CA GLY A 160 -8.63 -15.42 -4.97
C GLY A 160 -7.44 -14.64 -4.43
N TRP A 161 -7.38 -14.39 -3.12
CA TRP A 161 -6.28 -13.72 -2.43
C TRP A 161 -5.72 -14.66 -1.38
N SER A 162 -4.48 -15.11 -1.53
CA SER A 162 -3.79 -15.87 -0.49
C SER A 162 -2.69 -15.05 0.16
N VAL A 163 -2.62 -15.07 1.49
CA VAL A 163 -1.54 -14.42 2.24
C VAL A 163 -0.59 -15.49 2.79
N ALA A 164 0.70 -15.34 2.49
CA ALA A 164 1.79 -16.06 3.12
C ALA A 164 2.52 -15.13 4.10
N LEU A 165 3.12 -15.66 5.17
CA LEU A 165 3.95 -14.87 6.08
C LEU A 165 5.43 -15.28 5.98
N THR A 166 5.84 -15.58 4.75
CA THR A 166 7.19 -15.98 4.32
C THR A 166 7.43 -15.37 2.93
N PRO A 167 8.68 -15.12 2.49
CA PRO A 167 8.94 -14.51 1.19
C PRO A 167 8.24 -15.28 0.05
N LEU A 168 7.56 -14.57 -0.85
CA LEU A 168 6.77 -15.18 -1.93
C LEU A 168 7.64 -16.02 -2.87
N ARG A 169 8.90 -15.63 -3.07
CA ARG A 169 9.88 -16.43 -3.83
C ARG A 169 10.04 -17.85 -3.29
N GLU A 170 9.91 -18.06 -1.97
CA GLU A 170 10.01 -19.39 -1.35
C GLU A 170 8.73 -20.23 -1.52
N VAL A 171 7.62 -19.57 -1.86
CA VAL A 171 6.34 -20.25 -2.15
C VAL A 171 6.27 -20.57 -3.64
N VAL A 172 6.55 -19.58 -4.49
CA VAL A 172 6.50 -19.69 -5.95
C VAL A 172 7.59 -20.60 -6.49
N GLY A 173 8.77 -20.61 -5.86
CA GLY A 173 9.89 -21.48 -6.24
C GLY A 173 9.74 -22.96 -5.84
N ARG A 174 8.59 -23.38 -5.29
CA ARG A 174 8.37 -24.79 -4.91
C ARG A 174 8.09 -25.65 -6.12
N GLU A 175 8.61 -26.88 -6.11
CA GLU A 175 8.33 -27.86 -7.16
C GLU A 175 6.81 -28.11 -7.29
N GLY A 176 6.31 -28.05 -8.53
CA GLY A 176 4.88 -28.22 -8.82
C GLY A 176 3.97 -27.07 -8.36
N PHE A 177 4.52 -25.90 -8.03
CA PHE A 177 3.73 -24.75 -7.57
C PHE A 177 2.61 -24.37 -8.55
N GLU A 178 2.90 -24.29 -9.85
CA GLU A 178 1.93 -23.90 -10.89
C GLU A 178 0.75 -24.89 -10.96
N ASP A 179 1.02 -26.19 -11.01
CA ASP A 179 0.00 -27.24 -11.01
C ASP A 179 -0.92 -27.15 -9.79
N VAL A 180 -0.34 -26.95 -8.61
CA VAL A 180 -1.09 -26.83 -7.35
C VAL A 180 -1.92 -25.56 -7.33
N LEU A 181 -1.36 -24.44 -7.79
CA LEU A 181 -2.05 -23.15 -7.88
C LEU A 181 -3.25 -23.24 -8.83
N GLU A 182 -3.07 -23.82 -10.02
CA GLU A 182 -4.13 -23.99 -11.01
C GLU A 182 -5.25 -24.89 -10.48
N ALA A 183 -4.88 -26.02 -9.89
CA ALA A 183 -5.83 -26.94 -9.28
C ALA A 183 -6.59 -26.27 -8.12
N PHE A 184 -5.91 -25.47 -7.29
CA PHE A 184 -6.52 -24.71 -6.20
C PHE A 184 -7.50 -23.66 -6.72
N ALA A 185 -7.09 -22.84 -7.70
CA ALA A 185 -7.93 -21.81 -8.29
C ALA A 185 -9.19 -22.40 -8.93
N ARG A 186 -9.05 -23.48 -9.70
CA ARG A 186 -10.16 -24.21 -10.31
C ARG A 186 -11.12 -24.77 -9.26
N ARG A 187 -10.61 -25.33 -8.15
CA ARG A 187 -11.46 -25.78 -7.02
C ARG A 187 -12.20 -24.63 -6.34
N ARG A 188 -11.60 -23.45 -6.27
CA ARG A 188 -12.23 -22.25 -5.70
C ARG A 188 -13.15 -21.52 -6.69
N GLY A 189 -13.10 -21.86 -7.97
CA GLY A 189 -13.87 -21.20 -9.01
C GLY A 189 -13.44 -19.75 -9.22
N VAL A 190 -12.14 -19.48 -9.16
CA VAL A 190 -11.57 -18.15 -9.40
C VAL A 190 -10.85 -18.08 -10.74
N ASP A 191 -10.93 -16.93 -11.39
CA ASP A 191 -10.29 -16.61 -12.67
C ASP A 191 -8.80 -16.29 -12.54
N GLY A 192 -8.36 -15.86 -11.35
CA GLY A 192 -6.98 -15.48 -11.06
C GLY A 192 -6.70 -15.47 -9.56
N MET A 193 -5.41 -15.49 -9.23
CA MET A 193 -4.91 -15.55 -7.85
C MET A 193 -3.98 -14.37 -7.58
N VAL A 194 -4.23 -13.66 -6.49
CA VAL A 194 -3.28 -12.71 -5.91
C VAL A 194 -2.62 -13.39 -4.72
N LEU A 195 -1.30 -13.46 -4.75
CA LEU A 195 -0.48 -13.88 -3.62
C LEU A 195 0.11 -12.63 -2.99
N SER A 196 0.13 -12.57 -1.66
CA SER A 196 0.82 -11.49 -0.95
C SER A 196 1.57 -11.99 0.26
N SER A 197 2.61 -11.28 0.65
CA SER A 197 3.36 -11.57 1.86
C SER A 197 3.73 -10.32 2.63
N VAL A 198 4.03 -10.51 3.92
CA VAL A 198 4.73 -9.55 4.76
C VAL A 198 5.98 -10.23 5.29
N VAL A 199 7.14 -9.77 4.83
CA VAL A 199 8.45 -10.22 5.29
C VAL A 199 8.89 -9.29 6.42
N LEU A 200 9.19 -9.88 7.58
CA LEU A 200 9.69 -9.14 8.73
C LEU A 200 11.02 -8.47 8.39
N GLY A 201 11.13 -7.20 8.75
CA GLY A 201 12.29 -6.34 8.50
C GLY A 201 12.08 -5.00 9.20
N ASN A 202 13.05 -4.09 9.11
CA ASN A 202 12.92 -2.72 9.60
C ASN A 202 13.31 -1.70 8.50
N PRO A 203 12.34 -1.13 7.76
CA PRO A 203 10.90 -1.39 7.83
C PRO A 203 10.51 -2.79 7.26
N PRO A 204 9.32 -3.33 7.61
CA PRO A 204 8.84 -4.57 7.03
C PRO A 204 8.56 -4.40 5.53
N VAL A 205 8.79 -5.47 4.76
CA VAL A 205 8.57 -5.48 3.31
C VAL A 205 7.28 -6.22 3.01
N ARG A 206 6.44 -5.64 2.16
CA ARG A 206 5.23 -6.26 1.65
C ARG A 206 5.48 -6.69 0.22
N GLU A 207 5.06 -7.89 -0.10
CA GLU A 207 5.18 -8.46 -1.44
C GLU A 207 3.80 -8.78 -2.00
N PHE A 208 3.62 -8.67 -3.31
CA PHE A 208 2.47 -9.23 -3.99
C PHE A 208 2.84 -9.76 -5.38
N MET A 209 2.08 -10.76 -5.83
CA MET A 209 2.19 -11.33 -7.17
C MET A 209 0.79 -11.71 -7.67
N VAL A 210 0.49 -11.39 -8.93
CA VAL A 210 -0.75 -11.83 -9.57
C VAL A 210 -0.44 -12.99 -10.51
N CYS A 211 -1.09 -14.12 -10.27
CA CYS A 211 -0.97 -15.32 -11.07
C CYS A 211 -2.28 -15.57 -11.81
N CYS A 212 -2.23 -15.81 -13.11
CA CYS A 212 -3.37 -16.29 -13.87
C CYS A 212 -3.40 -17.82 -13.86
N THR A 213 -4.60 -18.39 -13.92
CA THR A 213 -4.78 -19.86 -14.08
C THR A 213 -5.33 -20.23 -15.45
N ASN A 214 -5.43 -19.25 -16.35
CA ASN A 214 -5.84 -19.43 -17.74
C ASN A 214 -5.14 -18.38 -18.63
N GLU A 215 -4.01 -18.78 -19.23
CA GLU A 215 -3.14 -17.91 -20.02
C GLU A 215 -3.82 -17.26 -21.24
N GLU A 216 -4.94 -17.78 -21.71
CA GLU A 216 -5.61 -17.34 -22.95
C GLU A 216 -6.43 -16.04 -22.81
N LYS A 217 -6.47 -15.42 -21.62
CA LYS A 217 -7.20 -14.17 -21.39
C LYS A 217 -6.30 -12.94 -21.59
N GLU A 218 -6.04 -12.53 -22.83
CA GLU A 218 -5.28 -11.30 -23.15
C GLU A 218 -5.80 -10.07 -22.37
N THR A 219 -7.12 -10.00 -22.16
CA THR A 219 -7.79 -8.97 -21.36
C THR A 219 -7.44 -9.03 -19.87
N PHE A 220 -7.23 -10.22 -19.31
CA PHE A 220 -6.82 -10.39 -17.92
C PHE A 220 -5.43 -9.80 -17.70
N TRP A 221 -4.46 -10.19 -18.52
CA TRP A 221 -3.08 -9.71 -18.38
C TRP A 221 -2.92 -8.21 -18.68
N LYS A 222 -3.77 -7.64 -19.54
CA LYS A 222 -3.89 -6.17 -19.68
C LYS A 222 -4.35 -5.52 -18.37
N GLY A 223 -5.35 -6.11 -17.70
CA GLY A 223 -5.82 -5.66 -16.39
C GLY A 223 -4.75 -5.77 -15.30
N VAL A 224 -4.01 -6.88 -15.26
CA VAL A 224 -2.89 -7.07 -14.31
C VAL A 224 -1.82 -6.00 -14.51
N LYS A 225 -1.38 -5.74 -15.74
CA LYS A 225 -0.38 -4.69 -16.02
C LYS A 225 -0.84 -3.30 -15.60
N ALA A 226 -2.12 -2.99 -15.81
CA ALA A 226 -2.70 -1.72 -15.36
C ALA A 226 -2.72 -1.62 -13.84
N PHE A 227 -3.08 -2.71 -13.15
CA PHE A 227 -3.05 -2.79 -11.69
C PHE A 227 -1.63 -2.62 -11.14
N GLU A 228 -0.65 -3.32 -11.69
CA GLU A 228 0.76 -3.22 -11.30
C GLU A 228 1.30 -1.78 -11.46
N THR A 229 0.95 -1.11 -12.56
CA THR A 229 1.34 0.29 -12.79
C THR A 229 0.75 1.22 -11.73
N GLU A 230 -0.49 0.99 -11.30
CA GLU A 230 -1.10 1.79 -10.23
C GLU A 230 -0.46 1.50 -8.88
N MET A 231 -0.10 0.23 -8.61
CA MET A 231 0.62 -0.16 -7.40
C MET A 231 2.00 0.50 -7.31
N GLU A 232 2.75 0.52 -8.41
CA GLU A 232 4.02 1.24 -8.53
C GLU A 232 3.84 2.73 -8.21
N LYS A 233 2.83 3.37 -8.80
CA LYS A 233 2.57 4.80 -8.64
C LYS A 233 2.07 5.20 -7.24
N GLN A 234 1.14 4.43 -6.67
CA GLN A 234 0.50 4.78 -5.39
C GLN A 234 1.33 4.35 -4.18
N TYR A 235 1.98 3.19 -4.28
CA TYR A 235 2.66 2.56 -3.14
C TYR A 235 4.17 2.45 -3.33
N GLY A 236 4.73 3.00 -4.42
CA GLY A 236 6.16 2.90 -4.71
C GLY A 236 6.62 1.46 -4.85
N CYS A 237 5.78 0.59 -5.41
CA CYS A 237 6.12 -0.82 -5.59
C CYS A 237 7.24 -0.98 -6.62
N GLU A 238 8.24 -1.78 -6.29
CA GLU A 238 9.35 -2.15 -7.16
C GLU A 238 9.22 -3.61 -7.59
N ARG A 239 9.66 -3.96 -8.79
CA ARG A 239 9.69 -5.36 -9.24
C ARG A 239 10.85 -6.10 -8.59
N GLU A 240 10.61 -7.34 -8.20
CA GLU A 240 11.68 -8.25 -7.80
C GLU A 240 12.44 -8.73 -9.04
N GLU A 241 13.76 -8.72 -8.98
CA GLU A 241 14.60 -9.18 -10.08
C GLU A 241 14.45 -10.71 -10.29
N GLY A 242 14.23 -11.13 -11.53
CA GLY A 242 14.17 -12.55 -11.90
C GLY A 242 12.82 -13.25 -11.71
N LEU A 243 11.77 -12.56 -11.21
CA LEU A 243 10.42 -13.10 -11.13
C LEU A 243 9.41 -12.13 -11.75
N GLU A 244 8.83 -12.53 -12.89
CA GLU A 244 7.81 -11.73 -13.57
C GLU A 244 6.57 -11.58 -12.67
N HIS A 245 6.02 -10.37 -12.60
CA HIS A 245 4.84 -10.03 -11.79
C HIS A 245 4.99 -10.09 -10.26
N LEU A 246 6.19 -10.31 -9.71
CA LEU A 246 6.44 -10.17 -8.27
C LEU A 246 6.89 -8.74 -7.95
N TRP A 247 6.18 -8.10 -7.02
CA TRP A 247 6.41 -6.71 -6.62
C TRP A 247 6.55 -6.59 -5.11
N ARG A 248 7.30 -5.59 -4.66
CA ARG A 248 7.56 -5.32 -3.25
C ARG A 248 7.49 -3.84 -2.90
N THR A 249 7.16 -3.53 -1.65
CA THR A 249 7.18 -2.16 -1.11
C THR A 249 7.33 -2.17 0.41
N THR A 250 7.91 -1.11 0.98
CA THR A 250 7.89 -0.85 2.42
C THR A 250 6.67 -0.03 2.84
N GLN A 251 5.92 0.51 1.87
CA GLN A 251 4.73 1.30 2.15
C GLN A 251 3.57 0.42 2.66
N PRO A 252 2.79 0.92 3.63
CA PRO A 252 1.65 0.19 4.14
C PRO A 252 0.50 0.17 3.12
N TRP A 253 -0.08 -1.01 2.93
CA TRP A 253 -1.32 -1.18 2.19
C TRP A 253 -2.17 -2.28 2.83
N SER A 254 -3.47 -2.33 2.49
CA SER A 254 -4.39 -3.34 3.00
C SER A 254 -5.17 -3.97 1.87
N ARG A 255 -5.56 -5.24 2.04
CA ARG A 255 -6.42 -5.95 1.07
C ARG A 255 -7.67 -5.13 0.70
N LYS A 256 -8.33 -4.53 1.70
CA LYS A 256 -9.52 -3.70 1.50
C LYS A 256 -9.24 -2.40 0.73
N GLY A 257 -8.07 -1.78 0.95
CA GLY A 257 -7.62 -0.60 0.20
C GLY A 257 -7.41 -0.94 -1.27
N ILE A 258 -6.65 -2.01 -1.53
CA ILE A 258 -6.39 -2.48 -2.89
C ILE A 258 -7.68 -2.94 -3.60
N GLU A 259 -8.55 -3.68 -2.92
CA GLU A 259 -9.86 -4.08 -3.49
C GLU A 259 -10.65 -2.86 -3.96
N LYS A 260 -10.63 -1.76 -3.19
CA LYS A 260 -11.30 -0.51 -3.55
C LYS A 260 -10.62 0.20 -4.73
N GLU A 261 -9.29 0.20 -4.77
CA GLU A 261 -8.52 0.77 -5.88
C GLU A 261 -8.75 0.02 -7.17
N MET A 262 -8.69 -1.32 -7.15
CA MET A 262 -8.99 -2.17 -8.30
C MET A 262 -10.41 -1.89 -8.83
N GLN A 263 -11.39 -1.71 -7.94
CA GLN A 263 -12.74 -1.31 -8.34
C GLN A 263 -12.79 0.09 -8.98
N SER A 264 -12.00 1.04 -8.47
CA SER A 264 -12.01 2.44 -8.90
C SER A 264 -11.29 2.67 -10.23
N SER A 265 -10.09 2.11 -10.42
CA SER A 265 -9.30 2.20 -11.66
C SER A 265 -10.05 1.57 -12.85
N ASP A 266 -10.83 0.53 -12.60
CA ASP A 266 -11.69 -0.10 -13.60
C ASP A 266 -12.92 0.73 -13.99
N THR A 267 -13.36 1.70 -13.17
CA THR A 267 -14.48 2.58 -13.55
C THR A 267 -14.08 3.48 -14.70
N LEU A 268 -12.86 4.04 -14.62
CA LEU A 268 -12.28 4.84 -15.68
C LEU A 268 -12.02 4.03 -16.95
N LEU A 269 -11.51 2.80 -16.83
CA LEU A 269 -11.23 1.92 -17.98
C LEU A 269 -12.51 1.38 -18.65
N VAL A 270 -13.56 1.06 -17.87
CA VAL A 270 -14.85 0.63 -18.44
C VAL A 270 -15.59 1.79 -19.08
N ASP A 271 -15.53 2.99 -18.52
CA ASP A 271 -16.09 4.18 -19.17
C ASP A 271 -15.35 4.47 -20.49
N LEU A 272 -14.02 4.34 -20.52
CA LEU A 272 -13.21 4.44 -21.74
C LEU A 272 -13.57 3.37 -22.78
N ASN A 273 -13.60 2.09 -22.40
CA ASN A 273 -13.94 0.99 -23.31
C ASN A 273 -15.39 1.04 -23.80
N ARG A 274 -16.34 1.48 -22.95
CA ARG A 274 -17.73 1.70 -23.36
C ARG A 274 -17.83 2.84 -24.36
N MET A 275 -17.14 3.95 -24.11
CA MET A 275 -17.05 5.06 -25.05
C MET A 275 -16.39 4.64 -26.38
N GLU A 276 -15.32 3.84 -26.37
CA GLU A 276 -14.68 3.33 -27.58
C GLU A 276 -15.58 2.34 -28.37
N SER A 277 -16.34 1.51 -27.67
CA SER A 277 -17.34 0.61 -28.28
C SER A 277 -18.50 1.39 -28.89
N GLU A 278 -19.01 2.42 -28.20
CA GLU A 278 -20.02 3.34 -28.71
C GLU A 278 -19.50 4.10 -29.95
N ILE A 279 -18.25 4.59 -29.92
CA ILE A 279 -17.60 5.22 -31.08
C ILE A 279 -17.45 4.25 -32.24
N SER A 280 -17.07 3.00 -31.98
CA SER A 280 -16.91 1.96 -33.01
C SER A 280 -18.26 1.55 -33.61
N SER A 281 -19.32 1.50 -32.80
CA SER A 281 -20.69 1.28 -33.24
C SER A 281 -21.21 2.45 -34.10
N MET A 282 -20.98 3.69 -33.65
CA MET A 282 -21.33 4.89 -34.41
C MET A 282 -20.57 4.97 -35.74
N LYS A 283 -19.27 4.66 -35.76
CA LYS A 283 -18.46 4.59 -36.99
C LYS A 283 -18.99 3.53 -37.96
N ARG A 284 -19.31 2.32 -37.50
CA ARG A 284 -19.91 1.26 -38.33
C ARG A 284 -21.27 1.68 -38.88
N THR A 285 -22.08 2.33 -38.06
CA THR A 285 -23.37 2.89 -38.46
C THR A 285 -23.18 3.97 -39.53
N LEU A 286 -22.22 4.87 -39.37
CA LEU A 286 -21.89 5.92 -40.34
C LEU A 286 -21.40 5.35 -41.69
N VAL A 287 -20.57 4.30 -41.66
CA VAL A 287 -20.09 3.59 -42.86
C VAL A 287 -21.26 2.91 -43.59
N ASN A 288 -22.17 2.27 -42.86
CA ASN A 288 -23.39 1.70 -43.43
C ASN A 288 -24.33 2.78 -44.00
N TYR A 289 -24.37 3.98 -43.41
CA TYR A 289 -25.13 5.11 -43.96
C TYR A 289 -24.46 5.74 -45.19
N GLN A 290 -23.12 5.69 -45.31
CA GLN A 290 -22.37 6.12 -46.48
C GLN A 290 -22.49 5.12 -47.64
N SER A 291 -22.64 3.82 -47.38
CA SER A 291 -22.80 2.80 -48.44
C SER A 291 -24.16 2.80 -49.15
N PHE A 292 -25.15 3.57 -48.66
CA PHE A 292 -26.46 3.73 -49.30
C PHE A 292 -26.54 4.89 -50.30
N SER A 293 -25.46 5.64 -50.55
CA SER A 293 -25.43 6.61 -51.64
C SER A 293 -25.18 5.91 -52.98
N THR A 294 -26.22 5.27 -53.54
CA THR A 294 -26.21 4.86 -54.94
C THR A 294 -26.44 6.09 -55.83
N PRO A 295 -25.63 6.32 -56.88
CA PRO A 295 -25.79 7.44 -57.83
C PRO A 295 -27.18 7.55 -58.48
N ALA A 296 -27.96 6.47 -58.45
CA ALA A 296 -29.34 6.42 -58.96
C ALA A 296 -30.32 7.37 -58.25
N PHE A 297 -30.00 7.89 -57.06
CA PHE A 297 -30.86 8.84 -56.33
C PHE A 297 -30.55 10.32 -56.62
N ASP A 298 -29.40 10.64 -57.21
CA ASP A 298 -29.01 12.02 -57.51
C ASP A 298 -29.32 12.45 -58.96
N SER A 299 -29.76 11.51 -59.83
CA SER A 299 -30.08 11.77 -61.24
C SER A 299 -31.49 11.32 -61.62
N VAL A 300 -32.52 11.98 -61.08
CA VAL A 300 -33.88 11.83 -61.60
C VAL A 300 -34.16 12.98 -62.56
N GLU A 301 -33.86 12.77 -63.85
CA GLU A 301 -34.30 13.67 -64.92
C GLU A 301 -35.81 13.52 -65.16
N GLU A 302 -36.47 14.64 -65.45
CA GLU A 302 -37.91 14.74 -65.69
C GLU A 302 -38.31 13.95 -66.95
N ALA A 303 -38.97 12.81 -66.77
CA ALA A 303 -39.71 12.18 -67.84
C ALA A 303 -40.97 13.02 -68.14
N ALA A 304 -40.86 13.85 -69.18
CA ALA A 304 -41.92 14.72 -69.69
C ALA A 304 -43.08 13.90 -70.28
N GLY A 305 -44.08 13.61 -69.46
CA GLY A 305 -45.39 13.13 -69.89
C GLY A 305 -46.45 13.64 -68.93
N LYS A 306 -47.44 14.41 -69.43
CA LYS A 306 -48.58 14.87 -68.62
C LYS A 306 -49.41 13.67 -68.18
N VAL A 307 -49.16 13.18 -66.97
CA VAL A 307 -50.01 12.18 -66.31
C VAL A 307 -51.31 12.88 -65.90
N GLN A 308 -52.46 12.39 -66.40
CA GLN A 308 -53.76 12.84 -65.92
C GLN A 308 -54.02 12.24 -64.54
N LEU A 309 -54.27 13.10 -63.56
CA LEU A 309 -54.52 12.73 -62.17
C LEU A 309 -56.01 12.41 -61.96
N THR A 310 -56.28 11.32 -61.24
CA THR A 310 -57.64 10.94 -60.82
C THR A 310 -58.01 11.60 -59.48
N GLU A 311 -59.29 11.64 -59.11
CA GLU A 311 -59.72 12.22 -57.81
C GLU A 311 -59.06 11.53 -56.60
N GLU A 312 -58.70 10.25 -56.72
CA GLU A 312 -57.99 9.49 -55.69
C GLU A 312 -56.52 9.94 -55.50
N ASP A 313 -55.91 10.57 -56.50
CA ASP A 313 -54.51 11.01 -56.43
C ASP A 313 -54.33 12.31 -55.62
N GLY A 314 -55.41 13.00 -55.25
CA GLY A 314 -55.38 14.20 -54.42
C GLY A 314 -54.59 15.37 -55.03
N GLY A 315 -54.60 15.49 -56.37
CA GLY A 315 -54.04 16.64 -57.10
C GLY A 315 -52.52 16.70 -57.24
N THR A 316 -51.76 15.69 -56.78
CA THR A 316 -50.30 15.61 -56.94
C THR A 316 -49.86 14.19 -57.25
N THR A 317 -48.98 14.00 -58.24
CA THR A 317 -48.54 12.64 -58.61
C THR A 317 -47.77 11.99 -57.46
N LEU A 318 -47.85 10.66 -57.37
CA LEU A 318 -47.09 9.87 -56.39
C LEU A 318 -45.57 10.19 -56.45
N PHE A 319 -45.06 10.50 -57.64
CA PHE A 319 -43.70 10.97 -57.87
C PHE A 319 -43.40 12.29 -57.14
N HIS A 320 -44.28 13.29 -57.23
CA HIS A 320 -44.10 14.57 -56.52
C HIS A 320 -44.20 14.40 -55.01
N LYS A 321 -45.11 13.56 -54.51
CA LYS A 321 -45.19 13.22 -53.08
C LYS A 321 -43.92 12.52 -52.59
N ARG A 322 -43.38 11.58 -53.37
CA ARG A 322 -42.14 10.87 -53.04
C ARG A 322 -40.91 11.77 -53.10
N ARG A 323 -40.84 12.68 -54.08
CA ARG A 323 -39.78 13.70 -54.17
C ARG A 323 -39.83 14.67 -53.00
N ALA A 324 -41.01 15.15 -52.61
CA ALA A 324 -41.17 16.03 -51.45
C ALA A 324 -40.71 15.34 -50.15
N PHE A 325 -41.09 14.07 -49.96
CA PHE A 325 -40.63 13.26 -48.84
C PHE A 325 -39.10 13.10 -48.81
N LEU A 326 -38.47 12.81 -49.95
CA LEU A 326 -37.02 12.64 -50.05
C LEU A 326 -36.25 13.96 -49.80
N GLU A 327 -36.79 15.10 -50.26
CA GLU A 327 -36.22 16.42 -49.96
C GLU A 327 -36.33 16.77 -48.47
N GLU A 328 -37.43 16.41 -47.82
CA GLU A 328 -37.60 16.56 -46.38
C GLU A 328 -36.64 15.67 -45.60
N GLU A 329 -36.47 14.42 -46.03
CA GLU A 329 -35.51 13.49 -45.43
C GLU A 329 -34.06 13.99 -45.57
N LYS A 330 -33.69 14.51 -46.75
CA LYS A 330 -32.38 15.12 -47.01
C LYS A 330 -32.14 16.36 -46.14
N ARG A 331 -33.17 17.19 -45.93
CA ARG A 331 -33.10 18.36 -45.03
C ARG A 331 -32.91 17.93 -43.57
N ASN A 332 -33.61 16.89 -43.11
CA ASN A 332 -33.47 16.36 -41.75
C ASN A 332 -32.08 15.74 -41.52
N ARG A 333 -31.54 15.01 -42.50
CA ARG A 333 -30.18 14.45 -42.43
C ARG A 333 -29.10 15.54 -42.35
N LYS A 334 -29.25 16.65 -43.08
CA LYS A 334 -28.33 17.80 -42.97
C LYS A 334 -28.37 18.44 -41.58
N LYS A 335 -29.55 18.58 -40.97
CA LYS A 335 -29.67 19.10 -39.60
C LYS A 335 -28.96 18.21 -38.59
N LEU A 336 -29.15 16.90 -38.69
CA LEU A 336 -28.54 15.93 -37.77
C LEU A 336 -27.00 15.92 -37.88
N CYS A 337 -26.45 16.01 -39.10
CA CYS A 337 -25.00 16.13 -39.30
C CYS A 337 -24.40 17.38 -38.62
N THR A 338 -25.11 18.50 -38.71
CA THR A 338 -24.69 19.76 -38.07
C THR A 338 -24.75 19.66 -36.55
N GLU A 339 -25.82 19.07 -35.99
CA GLU A 339 -25.96 18.86 -34.53
C GLU A 339 -24.85 17.95 -33.97
N VAL A 340 -24.53 16.86 -34.67
CA VAL A 340 -23.45 15.94 -34.27
C VAL A 340 -22.08 16.63 -34.32
N SER A 341 -21.84 17.46 -35.34
CA SER A 341 -20.59 18.21 -35.47
C SER A 341 -20.43 19.24 -34.35
N ASN A 342 -21.51 19.95 -34.00
CA ASN A 342 -21.52 20.91 -32.90
C ASN A 342 -21.28 20.23 -31.54
N LEU A 343 -21.96 19.11 -31.27
CA LEU A 343 -21.76 18.33 -30.04
C LEU A 343 -20.33 17.77 -29.93
N THR A 344 -19.74 17.37 -31.06
CA THR A 344 -18.35 16.89 -31.09
C THR A 344 -17.35 18.01 -30.78
N ALA A 345 -17.57 19.21 -31.36
CA ALA A 345 -16.76 20.38 -31.08
C ALA A 345 -16.88 20.85 -29.62
N GLU A 346 -18.09 20.84 -29.07
CA GLU A 346 -18.35 21.22 -27.67
C GLU A 346 -17.70 20.24 -26.68
N LYS A 347 -17.73 18.93 -26.97
CA LYS A 347 -16.99 17.91 -26.21
C LYS A 347 -15.48 18.11 -26.26
N MET A 348 -14.93 18.43 -27.43
CA MET A 348 -13.49 18.69 -27.57
C MET A 348 -13.07 19.95 -26.79
N LYS A 349 -13.93 20.96 -26.76
CA LYS A 349 -13.72 22.17 -25.94
C LYS A 349 -13.73 21.84 -24.44
N GLN A 350 -14.69 21.05 -23.96
CA GLN A 350 -14.75 20.64 -22.54
C GLN A 350 -13.56 19.78 -22.12
N ALA A 351 -13.12 18.85 -22.97
CA ALA A 351 -11.91 18.04 -22.71
C ALA A 351 -10.64 18.91 -22.63
N ASN A 352 -10.53 19.91 -23.50
CA ASN A 352 -9.41 20.86 -23.48
C ASN A 352 -9.44 21.78 -22.25
N GLU A 353 -10.62 22.26 -21.83
CA GLU A 353 -10.77 23.05 -20.60
C GLU A 353 -10.41 22.24 -19.34
N LEU A 354 -10.86 20.98 -19.26
CA LEU A 354 -10.51 20.09 -18.16
C LEU A 354 -9.00 19.81 -18.10
N THR A 355 -8.38 19.60 -19.26
CA THR A 355 -6.92 19.43 -19.37
C THR A 355 -6.18 20.69 -18.91
N ARG A 356 -6.67 21.87 -19.31
CA ARG A 356 -6.11 23.16 -18.89
C ARG A 356 -6.27 23.39 -17.38
N LEU A 357 -7.41 23.05 -16.79
CA LEU A 357 -7.62 23.11 -15.34
C LEU A 357 -6.69 22.16 -14.58
N LYS A 358 -6.51 20.92 -15.07
CA LYS A 358 -5.54 19.97 -14.49
C LYS A 358 -4.12 20.52 -14.53
N LEU A 359 -3.70 21.08 -15.67
CA LEU A 359 -2.38 21.69 -15.81
C LEU A 359 -2.21 22.89 -14.88
N HIS A 360 -3.25 23.72 -14.74
CA HIS A 360 -3.23 24.87 -13.83
C HIS A 360 -3.09 24.44 -12.37
N VAL A 361 -3.87 23.44 -11.93
CA VAL A 361 -3.78 22.88 -10.57
C VAL A 361 -2.40 22.27 -10.33
N GLN A 362 -1.86 21.50 -11.28
CA GLN A 362 -0.51 20.94 -11.18
C GLN A 362 0.56 22.02 -11.06
N ASN A 363 0.49 23.07 -11.89
CA ASN A 363 1.46 24.16 -11.86
C ASN A 363 1.35 25.00 -10.57
N THR A 364 0.14 25.28 -10.09
CA THR A 364 -0.05 25.99 -8.82
C THR A 364 0.46 25.17 -7.64
N ILE A 365 0.19 23.86 -7.61
CA ILE A 365 0.71 22.99 -6.54
C ILE A 365 2.24 22.91 -6.61
N ALA A 366 2.82 22.77 -7.80
CA ALA A 366 4.27 22.77 -7.99
C ALA A 366 4.91 24.08 -7.52
N GLU A 367 4.36 25.24 -7.86
CA GLU A 367 4.85 26.54 -7.38
C GLU A 367 4.75 26.69 -5.86
N GLN A 368 3.71 26.15 -5.23
CA GLN A 368 3.56 26.18 -3.77
C GLN A 368 4.57 25.23 -3.09
N LEU A 369 4.83 24.06 -3.68
CA LEU A 369 5.86 23.13 -3.20
C LEU A 369 7.25 23.75 -3.33
N THR A 370 7.59 24.37 -4.46
CA THR A 370 8.89 25.04 -4.64
C THR A 370 9.06 26.22 -3.67
N LYS A 371 8.01 27.01 -3.43
CA LYS A 371 8.06 28.08 -2.41
C LYS A 371 8.22 27.54 -0.99
N ALA A 372 7.57 26.43 -0.66
CA ALA A 372 7.73 25.78 0.63
C ALA A 372 9.18 25.27 0.81
N GLU A 373 9.76 24.67 -0.23
CA GLU A 373 11.16 24.24 -0.25
C GLU A 373 12.14 25.41 -0.13
N GLU A 374 11.90 26.54 -0.82
CA GLU A 374 12.73 27.75 -0.72
C GLU A 374 12.68 28.39 0.67
N VAL A 375 11.51 28.38 1.33
CA VAL A 375 11.36 28.83 2.72
C VAL A 375 12.12 27.91 3.66
N GLU A 376 12.00 26.59 3.48
CA GLU A 376 12.70 25.60 4.31
C GLU A 376 14.23 25.68 4.14
N VAL A 377 14.72 25.98 2.93
CA VAL A 377 16.15 26.19 2.64
C VAL A 377 16.66 27.51 3.24
N LYS A 378 15.86 28.58 3.21
CA LYS A 378 16.22 29.85 3.88
C LYS A 378 16.24 29.72 5.40
N GLU A 379 15.26 29.05 5.99
CA GLU A 379 15.22 28.79 7.43
C GLU A 379 16.38 27.91 7.91
N ARG A 380 16.89 27.01 7.05
CA ARG A 380 18.11 26.22 7.31
C ARG A 380 19.42 26.98 7.04
N GLY A 381 19.39 28.07 6.28
CA GLY A 381 20.57 28.87 5.92
C GLY A 381 20.81 30.10 6.79
N GLU A 382 19.79 30.55 7.54
CA GLU A 382 19.87 31.66 8.51
C GLU A 382 20.03 31.17 9.98
N ALA A 383 20.19 29.86 10.20
CA ALA A 383 20.41 29.24 11.52
C ALA A 383 21.89 28.97 11.83
#